data_AF-A0A2A3MQA7-F1
#
_entry.id   AF-A0A2A3MQA7-F1
#
_cell.length_a   1.000
_cell.length_b   1.000
_cell.length_c   1.000
_cell.angle_alpha   90.00
_cell.angle_beta   90.00
_cell.angle_gamma   90.00
#
_symmetry.space_group_name_H-M   'P 1'
#
loop_
_entity.id
_entity.type
_entity.pdbx_description
1 polymer ?
#
loop_
_entity_poly.entity_id
_entity_poly.type
_entity_poly.pdbx_seq_one_letter_code
_entity_poly.pdbx_strand_id
1 'polypeptide(L)' 'MSKFEPGGDAKAISRIASAKYGSFLAMFEKHGWPERGSDMMRKVQTRVKEEYGSVAAFVLRHEVVGQND' A
#
# COMPACT_ATOMS: atom_id res chain seq x y z
N MET A 1 7.71 19.93 6.56
CA MET A 1 6.60 19.49 5.69
C MET A 1 7.14 18.48 4.69
N SER A 2 6.80 17.20 4.84
CA SER A 2 7.32 16.14 3.97
C SER A 2 6.77 16.28 2.56
N LYS A 3 7.68 16.45 1.59
CA LYS A 3 7.46 16.48 0.15
C LYS A 3 6.97 15.11 -0.33
N PHE A 4 5.67 14.83 -0.23
CA PHE A 4 5.08 13.77 -1.04
C PHE A 4 4.69 14.39 -2.38
N GLU A 5 5.50 14.13 -3.40
CA GLU A 5 5.15 14.51 -4.76
C GLU A 5 3.81 13.86 -5.15
N PRO A 6 2.91 14.57 -5.86
CA PRO A 6 1.67 13.98 -6.34
C PRO A 6 1.98 12.74 -7.19
N GLY A 7 1.59 11.56 -6.70
CA GLY A 7 1.83 10.27 -7.35
C GLY A 7 2.95 9.40 -6.74
N GLY A 8 3.77 9.92 -5.82
CA GLY A 8 4.78 9.13 -5.10
C GLY A 8 4.16 8.01 -4.25
N ASP A 9 3.08 8.34 -3.54
CA ASP A 9 2.34 7.40 -2.68
C ASP A 9 1.81 6.19 -3.45
N ALA A 10 1.18 6.43 -4.62
CA ALA A 10 0.62 5.36 -5.44
C ALA A 10 1.71 4.40 -5.95
N LYS A 11 2.89 4.94 -6.33
CA LYS A 11 4.04 4.13 -6.74
C LYS A 11 4.59 3.30 -5.58
N ALA A 12 4.71 3.89 -4.39
CA ALA A 12 5.19 3.18 -3.20
C ALA A 12 4.26 2.02 -2.82
N ILE A 13 2.94 2.27 -2.81
CA ILE A 13 1.94 1.24 -2.55
C ILE A 13 2.01 0.14 -3.62
N SER A 14 2.10 0.50 -4.89
CA SER A 14 2.22 -0.47 -5.99
C SER A 14 3.45 -1.37 -5.84
N ARG A 15 4.61 -0.78 -5.51
CA ARG A 15 5.84 -1.52 -5.25
C ARG A 15 5.68 -2.50 -4.10
N ILE A 16 5.08 -2.09 -2.99
CA ILE A 16 4.86 -2.96 -1.82
C ILE A 16 3.84 -4.06 -2.14
N ALA A 17 2.74 -3.73 -2.83
CA ALA A 17 1.73 -4.70 -3.24
C ALA A 17 2.37 -5.83 -4.06
N SER A 18 3.19 -5.48 -5.06
CA SER A 18 3.91 -6.47 -5.86
C SER A 18 5.00 -7.21 -5.07
N ALA A 19 5.82 -6.50 -4.30
CA ALA A 19 6.98 -7.10 -3.62
C ALA A 19 6.63 -7.96 -2.39
N LYS A 20 5.59 -7.60 -1.63
CA LYS A 20 5.22 -8.26 -0.37
C LYS A 20 3.99 -9.15 -0.50
N TYR A 21 3.09 -8.84 -1.43
CA TYR A 21 1.84 -9.59 -1.61
C TYR A 21 1.74 -10.26 -2.99
N GLY A 22 2.64 -9.93 -3.93
CA GLY A 22 2.59 -10.40 -5.32
C GLY A 22 1.65 -9.60 -6.22
N SER A 23 0.56 -9.06 -5.69
CA SER A 23 -0.37 -8.20 -6.45
C SER A 23 -1.24 -7.33 -5.53
N PHE A 24 -1.90 -6.32 -6.12
CA PHE A 24 -2.94 -5.56 -5.41
C PHE A 24 -4.09 -6.46 -4.93
N LEU A 25 -4.52 -7.43 -5.73
CA LEU A 25 -5.60 -8.34 -5.34
C LEU A 25 -5.23 -9.10 -4.06
N ALA A 26 -4.07 -9.74 -4.05
CA ALA A 26 -3.57 -10.48 -2.89
C ALA A 26 -3.38 -9.58 -1.67
N MET A 27 -2.95 -8.33 -1.86
CA MET A 27 -2.88 -7.35 -0.79
C MET A 27 -4.26 -7.05 -0.20
N PHE A 28 -5.26 -6.76 -1.04
CA PHE A 28 -6.63 -6.50 -0.59
C PHE A 28 -7.23 -7.70 0.13
N GLU A 29 -7.03 -8.91 -0.39
CA GLU A 29 -7.49 -10.15 0.25
C GLU A 29 -6.82 -10.37 1.60
N LYS A 30 -5.50 -10.14 1.71
CA LYS A 30 -4.76 -10.31 2.96
C LYS A 30 -5.21 -9.35 4.06
N HIS A 31 -5.65 -8.15 3.67
CA HIS A 31 -6.21 -7.15 4.60
C HIS A 31 -7.72 -7.28 4.80
N GLY A 32 -8.39 -8.21 4.11
CA GLY A 32 -9.86 -8.35 4.16
C GLY A 32 -10.62 -7.17 3.57
N TRP A 33 -9.98 -6.34 2.73
CA TRP A 33 -10.66 -5.22 2.07
C TRP A 33 -11.61 -5.73 0.99
N PRO A 34 -12.82 -5.18 0.85
CA PRO A 34 -13.85 -5.74 -0.03
C PRO A 34 -13.68 -5.35 -1.52
N GLU A 35 -12.92 -4.30 -1.84
CA GLU A 35 -12.85 -3.79 -3.21
C GLU A 35 -12.12 -4.74 -4.17
N ARG A 36 -12.60 -4.84 -5.42
CA ARG A 36 -12.01 -5.69 -6.47
C ARG A 36 -11.95 -4.95 -7.80
N GLY A 37 -11.16 -5.49 -8.73
CA GLY A 37 -10.98 -4.92 -10.07
C GLY A 37 -10.47 -3.47 -10.08
N SER A 38 -11.08 -2.63 -10.89
CA SER A 38 -10.71 -1.21 -11.07
C SER A 38 -10.95 -0.34 -9.83
N ASP A 39 -11.84 -0.75 -8.92
CA ASP A 39 -12.11 -0.02 -7.68
C ASP A 39 -10.95 -0.08 -6.70
N MET A 40 -10.14 -1.15 -6.73
CA MET A 40 -8.95 -1.28 -5.87
C MET A 40 -8.00 -0.09 -6.07
N MET A 41 -7.71 0.28 -7.32
CA MET A 41 -6.76 1.35 -7.64
C MET A 41 -7.23 2.71 -7.13
N ARG A 42 -8.54 2.96 -7.11
CA ARG A 42 -9.14 4.20 -6.60
C ARG A 42 -9.18 4.24 -5.08
N LYS A 43 -9.36 3.07 -4.44
CA LYS A 43 -9.60 2.95 -3.00
C LYS A 43 -8.36 2.60 -2.19
N VAL A 44 -7.28 2.12 -2.81
CA VAL A 44 -6.10 1.63 -2.09
C VAL A 44 -5.47 2.70 -1.19
N GLN A 45 -5.39 3.95 -1.65
CA GLN A 45 -4.85 5.03 -0.80
C GLN A 45 -5.75 5.30 0.41
N THR A 46 -7.08 5.26 0.23
CA THR A 46 -8.03 5.42 1.34
C THR A 46 -7.89 4.28 2.34
N ARG A 47 -7.89 3.02 1.87
CA ARG A 47 -7.76 1.83 2.73
C ARG A 47 -6.45 1.82 3.50
N VAL A 48 -5.35 2.17 2.84
CA VAL A 48 -4.05 2.31 3.50
C VAL A 48 -4.09 3.37 4.60
N LYS A 49 -4.72 4.53 4.34
CA LYS A 49 -4.85 5.58 5.37
C LYS A 49 -5.77 5.18 6.52
N GLU A 50 -6.86 4.47 6.25
CA GLU A 50 -7.79 3.98 7.28
C GLU A 50 -7.12 2.96 8.21
N GLU A 51 -6.35 2.02 7.67
CA GLU A 51 -5.73 0.93 8.42
C GLU A 51 -4.42 1.35 9.11
N TYR A 52 -3.58 2.13 8.41
CA TYR A 52 -2.22 2.47 8.86
C TYR A 52 -2.06 3.93 9.30
N GLY A 53 -3.11 4.75 9.19
CA GLY A 53 -3.09 6.18 9.47
C GLY A 53 -2.43 7.05 8.39
N SER A 54 -1.42 6.52 7.67
CA SER A 54 -0.80 7.21 6.54
C SER A 54 -0.11 6.24 5.58
N VAL A 55 0.12 6.68 4.34
CA VAL A 55 0.92 5.91 3.37
C VAL A 55 2.36 5.74 3.87
N ALA A 56 2.93 6.75 4.53
CA ALA A 56 4.26 6.68 5.11
C ALA A 56 4.37 5.57 6.18
N ALA A 57 3.37 5.45 7.05
CA ALA A 57 3.33 4.39 8.06
C ALA A 57 3.18 3.00 7.44
N PHE A 58 2.37 2.87 6.39
CA PHE A 58 2.28 1.64 5.60
C PHE A 58 3.63 1.27 4.98
N VAL A 59 4.31 2.22 4.33
CA VAL A 59 5.62 2.02 3.74
C VAL A 59 6.63 1.59 4.80
N LEU A 60 6.71 2.31 5.92
CA LEU A 60 7.60 1.98 7.04
C LEU A 60 7.32 0.57 7.58
N ARG A 61 6.04 0.20 7.77
CA ARG A 61 5.65 -1.12 8.28
C ARG A 61 6.09 -2.26 7.37
N HIS A 62 6.13 -2.04 6.06
CA HIS A 62 6.44 -3.07 5.05
C HIS A 62 7.88 -3.03 4.53
N GLU A 63 8.56 -1.88 4.55
CA GLU A 63 9.98 -1.77 4.16
C GLU A 63 10.93 -2.18 5.29
N VAL A 64 10.55 -2.03 6.57
CA VAL A 64 11.36 -2.53 7.70
C VAL A 64 11.49 -4.06 7.68
N VAL A 65 10.60 -4.77 6.99
CA VAL A 65 10.65 -6.24 6.83
C VAL A 65 11.46 -6.66 5.58
N GLY A 66 12.28 -5.76 5.01
CA GLY A 66 13.05 -5.99 3.79
C GLY A 66 14.57 -5.79 3.92
N GLN A 67 15.09 -5.51 5.12
CA GLN A 67 16.52 -5.54 5.40
C GLN A 67 16.78 -6.61 6.47
N ASN A 68 17.67 -7.56 6.14
CA ASN A 68 18.07 -8.76 6.88
C ASN A 68 17.09 -9.95 6.76
N ASP A 69 17.34 -10.86 5.80
CA ASP A 69 18.24 -12.02 5.93
C ASP A 69 18.43 -12.66 4.55
#